data_AF-A0A933B1U7-F1
#
_entry.id   AF-A0A933B1U7-F1
#
_cell.length_a   1.000
_cell.length_b   1.000
_cell.length_c   1.000
_cell.angle_alpha   90.00
_cell.angle_beta   90.00
_cell.angle_gamma   90.00
#
_symmetry.space_group_name_H-M   'P 1'
#
loop_
_entity.id
_entity.type
_entity.pdbx_description
1 polymer ?
#
loop_
_entity_poly.entity_id
_entity_poly.type
_entity_poly.pdbx_seq_one_letter_code
_entity_poly.pdbx_strand_id
1 'polypeptide(L)'
;MRRKRVSPEDPRIKDAVSELQGAIAAHYPEATFEVGEGEDPAGVYLTAIVDTDDLTHILEIVEDRLVDIQVEQGVPLYFVPTRPITRVLDELRRPRPRRRLRIDLEETVPPGVR
;
A
#
# COMPACT_ATOMS: atom_id res chain seq x y z
N MET A 1 -6.81 33.01 2.03
CA MET A 1 -6.62 32.00 3.10
C MET A 1 -5.32 31.25 2.83
N ARG A 2 -4.34 31.27 3.73
CA ARG A 2 -3.13 30.44 3.59
C ARG A 2 -3.52 28.99 3.88
N ARG A 3 -3.45 28.09 2.91
CA ARG A 3 -3.48 26.64 3.18
C ARG A 3 -2.32 26.37 4.13
N LYS A 4 -2.60 25.97 5.37
CA LYS A 4 -1.57 25.45 6.27
C LYS A 4 -1.05 24.20 5.57
N ARG A 5 0.21 24.22 5.09
CA ARG A 5 0.81 23.03 4.50
C ARG A 5 0.79 21.96 5.58
N VAL A 6 0.11 20.85 5.31
CA VAL A 6 0.28 19.65 6.11
C VAL A 6 1.73 19.25 5.88
N SER A 7 2.48 19.13 6.96
CA SER A 7 3.90 18.79 6.90
C SER A 7 4.14 17.62 7.84
N PRO A 8 5.07 16.72 7.53
CA PRO A 8 5.54 15.69 8.45
C PRO A 8 6.13 16.29 9.74
N GLU A 9 6.39 17.60 9.76
CA GLU A 9 6.85 18.29 10.95
C GLU A 9 5.75 18.69 11.94
N ASP A 10 4.46 18.63 11.56
CA ASP A 10 3.33 18.92 12.47
C ASP A 10 3.35 17.92 13.64
N PRO A 11 3.34 18.38 14.91
CA PRO A 11 3.38 17.50 16.08
C PRO A 11 2.32 16.40 16.06
N ARG A 12 1.10 16.72 15.60
CA ARG A 12 0.01 15.73 15.54
C ARG A 12 0.28 14.64 14.52
N ILE A 13 0.95 14.99 13.41
CA ILE A 13 1.39 14.01 12.41
C ILE A 13 2.50 13.14 12.98
N LYS A 14 3.48 13.73 13.68
CA LYS A 14 4.58 12.97 14.29
C LYS A 14 4.07 11.96 15.31
N ASP A 15 3.15 12.39 16.16
CA ASP A 15 2.54 11.52 17.18
C ASP A 15 1.79 10.36 16.53
N ALA A 16 0.94 10.66 15.53
CA ALA A 16 0.20 9.66 14.76
C ALA A 16 1.13 8.69 14.00
N VAL A 17 2.19 9.19 13.37
CA VAL A 17 3.19 8.36 12.68
C VAL A 17 3.90 7.44 13.67
N SER A 18 4.35 7.97 14.81
CA SER A 18 5.06 7.18 15.82
C SER A 18 4.16 6.08 16.39
N GLU A 19 2.87 6.36 16.55
CA GLU A 19 1.89 5.39 17.02
C GLU A 19 1.72 4.24 16.02
N LEU A 20 1.47 4.56 14.74
CA LEU A 20 1.29 3.55 13.69
C LEU A 20 2.58 2.73 13.47
N GLN A 21 3.75 3.37 13.50
CA GLN A 21 5.04 2.68 13.44
C GLN A 21 5.20 1.69 14.60
N GLY A 22 4.84 2.10 15.82
CA GLY A 22 4.90 1.24 17.00
C GLY A 22 3.99 0.01 16.89
N ALA A 23 2.75 0.21 16.43
CA ALA A 23 1.81 -0.88 16.19
C ALA A 23 2.34 -1.89 15.16
N ILE A 24 2.87 -1.41 14.03
CA ILE A 24 3.42 -2.28 12.98
C ILE A 24 4.69 -2.99 13.48
N ALA A 25 5.61 -2.26 14.12
CA ALA A 25 6.89 -2.82 14.59
C ALA A 25 6.71 -3.91 15.65
N ALA A 26 5.60 -3.91 16.40
CA ALA A 26 5.27 -4.98 17.35
C ALA A 26 4.99 -6.32 16.65
N HIS A 27 4.47 -6.29 15.41
CA HIS A 27 4.17 -7.48 14.60
C HIS A 27 5.29 -7.78 13.58
N TYR A 28 5.93 -6.75 13.05
CA TYR A 28 6.94 -6.80 12.01
C TYR A 28 8.19 -5.99 12.42
N PRO A 29 9.08 -6.57 13.24
CA PRO A 29 10.27 -5.85 13.75
C PRO A 29 11.25 -5.40 12.66
N GLU A 30 11.24 -6.06 11.50
CA GLU A 30 12.09 -5.75 10.36
C GLU A 30 11.47 -4.72 9.40
N ALA A 31 10.28 -4.20 9.73
CA ALA A 31 9.61 -3.18 8.95
C ALA A 31 10.47 -1.91 8.87
N THR A 32 10.59 -1.35 7.67
CA THR A 32 11.16 -0.02 7.48
C THR A 32 10.07 0.95 7.05
N PHE A 33 10.27 2.24 7.34
CA PHE A 33 9.24 3.24 7.16
C PHE A 33 9.79 4.46 6.41
N GLU A 34 8.98 4.99 5.52
CA GLU A 34 9.24 6.26 4.84
C GLU A 34 8.08 7.20 5.08
N VAL A 35 8.37 8.47 5.33
CA VAL A 35 7.36 9.51 5.55
C VAL A 35 7.56 10.61 4.53
N GLY A 36 6.52 10.94 3.78
CA GLY A 36 6.56 11.94 2.72
C GLY A 36 5.31 12.82 2.68
N GLU A 37 5.42 13.97 2.03
CA GLU A 37 4.27 14.79 1.65
C GLU A 37 3.71 14.26 0.33
N GLY A 38 2.39 14.19 0.20
CA GLY A 38 1.71 13.89 -1.05
C GLY A 38 0.62 14.92 -1.35
N GLU A 39 0.29 15.05 -2.62
CA GLU A 39 -0.59 16.12 -3.12
C GLU A 39 -1.99 15.61 -3.50
N ASP A 40 -2.19 14.30 -3.68
CA ASP A 40 -3.47 13.70 -4.09
C ASP A 40 -3.76 12.35 -3.38
N PRO A 41 -4.59 12.36 -2.32
CA PRO A 41 -5.03 13.55 -1.59
C PRO A 41 -3.89 14.29 -0.87
N ALA A 42 -4.06 15.60 -0.66
CA ALA A 42 -3.06 16.40 0.05
C ALA A 42 -2.92 15.96 1.51
N GLY A 43 -1.70 15.59 1.93
CA GLY A 43 -1.40 15.17 3.30
C GLY A 43 -0.04 14.52 3.44
N VAL A 44 0.14 13.77 4.53
CA VAL A 44 1.36 13.02 4.81
C VAL A 44 1.11 11.54 4.55
N TYR A 45 2.07 10.88 3.93
CA TYR A 45 2.03 9.46 3.60
C TYR A 45 3.09 8.74 4.43
N LEU A 46 2.65 7.75 5.19
CA LEU A 46 3.49 6.78 5.86
C LEU A 46 3.51 5.50 5.02
N THR A 47 4.65 5.23 4.40
CA THR A 47 4.90 3.99 3.68
C THR A 47 5.55 3.00 4.64
N ALA A 48 4.94 1.82 4.83
CA ALA A 48 5.58 0.71 5.53
C ALA A 48 6.11 -0.29 4.50
N ILE A 49 7.41 -0.56 4.54
CA ILE A 49 8.08 -1.52 3.68
C ILE A 49 8.31 -2.78 4.53
N VAL A 50 7.56 -3.82 4.23
CA VAL A 50 7.55 -5.07 5.01
C VAL A 50 7.66 -6.25 4.08
N ASP A 51 8.54 -7.19 4.42
CA ASP A 51 8.76 -8.40 3.63
C ASP A 51 7.73 -9.50 3.96
N THR A 52 6.45 -9.25 3.68
CA THR A 52 5.35 -10.18 3.90
C THR A 52 4.61 -10.53 2.59
N ASP A 53 4.03 -11.72 2.53
CA ASP A 53 3.07 -12.08 1.47
C ASP A 53 1.68 -11.49 1.71
N ASP A 54 1.37 -11.13 2.96
CA ASP A 54 0.07 -10.63 3.37
C ASP A 54 0.16 -9.15 3.78
N LEU A 55 -0.02 -8.27 2.79
CA LEU A 55 -0.12 -6.82 3.03
C LEU A 55 -1.48 -6.44 3.62
N THR A 56 -2.51 -7.27 3.47
CA THR A 56 -3.84 -7.00 4.00
C THR A 56 -3.82 -7.08 5.52
N HIS A 57 -3.08 -8.03 6.10
CA HIS A 57 -2.91 -8.09 7.55
C HIS A 57 -2.27 -6.82 8.14
N ILE A 58 -1.37 -6.16 7.41
CA ILE A 58 -0.78 -4.88 7.86
C ILE A 58 -1.87 -3.80 7.92
N LEU A 59 -2.79 -3.76 6.95
CA LEU A 59 -3.91 -2.83 6.96
C LEU A 59 -4.83 -3.10 8.15
N GLU A 60 -5.17 -4.35 8.44
CA GLU A 60 -6.00 -4.73 9.59
C GLU A 60 -5.43 -4.24 10.93
N ILE A 61 -4.10 -4.24 11.09
CA ILE A 61 -3.43 -3.77 12.31
C ILE A 61 -3.64 -2.26 12.53
N VAL A 62 -3.73 -1.48 11.44
CA VAL A 62 -3.76 -0.02 11.51
C VAL A 62 -5.10 0.60 11.12
N GLU A 63 -6.04 -0.15 10.55
CA GLU A 63 -7.27 0.36 9.95
C GLU A 63 -8.10 1.18 10.94
N ASP A 64 -8.50 0.58 12.07
CA ASP A 64 -9.31 1.25 13.08
C ASP A 64 -8.63 2.54 13.54
N ARG A 65 -7.33 2.46 13.84
CA ARG A 65 -6.60 3.61 14.34
C ARG A 65 -6.39 4.71 13.30
N LEU A 66 -6.16 4.32 12.05
CA LEU A 66 -6.00 5.23 10.92
C LEU A 66 -7.30 6.00 10.66
N VAL A 67 -8.46 5.34 10.80
CA VAL A 67 -9.78 5.98 10.70
C VAL A 67 -9.95 7.03 11.80
N ASP A 68 -9.65 6.70 13.05
CA ASP A 68 -9.74 7.68 14.16
C ASP A 68 -8.84 8.90 13.92
N ILE A 69 -7.61 8.67 13.47
CA ILE A 69 -6.64 9.74 13.15
C ILE A 69 -7.19 10.65 12.05
N GLN A 70 -7.75 10.09 10.97
CA GLN A 70 -8.23 10.88 9.84
C GLN A 70 -9.57 11.58 10.11
N VAL A 71 -10.52 10.86 10.70
CA VAL A 71 -11.91 11.29 10.83
C VAL A 71 -12.12 12.08 12.12
N GLU A 72 -11.76 11.50 13.27
CA GLU A 72 -12.03 12.12 14.57
C GLU A 72 -11.03 13.24 14.87
N GLN A 73 -9.74 13.01 14.58
CA GLN A 73 -8.68 13.97 14.89
C GLN A 73 -8.43 14.96 13.75
N GLY A 74 -8.98 14.71 12.56
CA GLY A 74 -8.80 15.55 11.38
C GLY A 74 -7.33 15.64 10.92
N VAL A 75 -6.56 14.57 11.11
CA VAL A 75 -5.14 14.49 10.77
C VAL A 75 -5.02 13.79 9.40
N PRO A 76 -4.59 14.50 8.34
CA PRO A 76 -4.51 13.94 6.99
C PRO A 76 -3.23 13.10 6.82
N LEU A 77 -3.19 11.96 7.51
CA LEU A 77 -2.15 10.93 7.44
C LEU A 77 -2.69 9.72 6.67
N TYR A 78 -2.01 9.33 5.60
CA TYR A 78 -2.34 8.19 4.76
C TYR A 78 -1.30 7.10 4.95
N PHE A 79 -1.72 5.84 4.80
CA PHE A 79 -0.87 4.68 5.02
C PHE A 79 -0.75 3.83 3.75
N VAL A 80 0.47 3.42 3.42
CA VAL A 80 0.75 2.63 2.22
C VAL A 80 1.66 1.44 2.57
N PRO A 81 1.14 0.22 2.68
CA PRO A 81 1.96 -0.97 2.85
C PRO A 81 2.56 -1.39 1.50
N THR A 82 3.85 -1.69 1.48
CA THR A 82 4.59 -2.11 0.28
C THR A 82 5.58 -3.23 0.60
N ARG A 83 5.99 -3.96 -0.44
CA ARG A 83 7.04 -4.99 -0.34
C ARG A 83 8.38 -4.43 -0.83
N PRO A 84 9.52 -4.91 -0.30
CA PRO A 84 10.83 -4.53 -0.81
C PRO A 84 10.94 -4.79 -2.32
N ILE A 85 11.57 -3.85 -3.05
CA ILE A 85 11.72 -3.97 -4.51
C ILE A 85 12.52 -5.23 -4.92
N THR A 86 13.43 -5.70 -4.05
CA THR A 86 14.20 -6.94 -4.24
C THR A 86 13.30 -8.16 -4.39
N ARG A 87 12.25 -8.28 -3.58
CA ARG A 87 11.26 -9.38 -3.66
C ARG A 87 10.49 -9.35 -4.98
N VAL A 88 10.08 -8.17 -5.42
CA VAL A 88 9.40 -7.98 -6.72
C VAL A 88 10.32 -8.40 -7.87
N LEU A 89 11.60 -8.04 -7.81
CA LEU A 89 12.59 -8.44 -8.82
C LEU A 89 12.85 -9.95 -8.85
N ASP A 90 12.89 -10.62 -7.70
CA ASP A 90 13.05 -12.08 -7.63
C ASP A 90 11.81 -12.83 -8.15
N GLU A 91 10.59 -12.33 -7.89
CA GLU A 91 9.35 -12.85 -8.49
C GLU A 91 9.36 -12.73 -10.02
N LEU A 92 9.86 -11.62 -10.56
CA LEU A 92 9.99 -11.41 -12.01
C LEU A 92 11.06 -12.30 -12.66
N ARG A 93 12.12 -12.64 -11.91
CA ARG A 93 13.20 -13.52 -12.36
C ARG A 93 12.80 -15.00 -12.31
N ARG A 94 11.78 -15.38 -11.53
CA ARG A 94 11.28 -16.76 -11.52
C ARG A 94 10.67 -17.08 -12.90
N PRO A 95 11.11 -18.18 -13.56
CA PRO A 95 10.46 -18.62 -14.78
C PRO A 95 9.01 -18.96 -14.45
N ARG A 96 8.07 -18.13 -14.92
CA ARG A 96 6.65 -18.45 -14.84
C ARG A 96 6.47 -19.82 -15.48
N PRO A 97 5.91 -20.84 -14.79
CA PRO A 97 5.56 -22.07 -15.48
C PRO A 97 4.71 -21.66 -16.66
N ARG A 98 5.11 -22.06 -17.87
CA ARG A 98 4.36 -21.82 -19.10
C ARG A 98 2.99 -22.45 -18.88
N ARG A 99 2.04 -21.68 -18.34
CA ARG A 99 0.63 -22.00 -18.37
C ARG A 99 0.36 -22.11 -19.86
N ARG A 100 0.24 -23.34 -20.37
CA ARG A 100 -0.25 -23.56 -21.72
C ARG A 100 -1.65 -22.97 -21.70
N LEU A 101 -1.76 -21.69 -22.07
CA LEU A 101 -3.00 -21.11 -22.51
C LEU A 101 -3.35 -21.94 -23.75
N ARG A 102 -4.09 -23.03 -23.56
CA ARG A 102 -4.96 -23.53 -24.60
C ARG A 102 -6.00 -22.44 -24.74
N ILE A 103 -5.70 -21.49 -25.61
CA ILE A 103 -6.74 -20.68 -26.22
C ILE A 103 -7.41 -21.69 -27.15
N ASP A 104 -8.47 -22.33 -26.66
CA ASP A 104 -9.42 -23.00 -27.54
C ASP A 104 -10.08 -21.86 -28.30
N LEU A 105 -9.48 -21.51 -29.44
CA LEU A 105 -10.08 -20.65 -30.43
C LEU A 105 -11.22 -21.49 -31.01
N GLU A 106 -12.40 -21.43 -30.40
CA GLU A 106 -13.62 -21.91 -31.04
C GLU A 106 -13.76 -21.13 -32.35
N GLU A 107 -13.32 -21.78 -33.42
CA GLU A 107 -13.46 -21.34 -34.79
C GLU A 107 -14.96 -21.34 -35.10
N THR A 108 -15.65 -20.27 -34.74
CA THR A 108 -17.00 -20.02 -35.23
C THR A 108 -16.89 -19.61 -36.70
N VAL A 109 -16.72 -20.59 -37.59
CA VAL A 109 -17.00 -20.43 -39.01
C VAL A 109 -18.52 -20.35 -39.14
N PRO A 110 -19.11 -19.20 -39.52
CA PRO A 110 -20.54 -19.18 -39.82
C PRO A 110 -20.80 -20.01 -41.09
N PRO A 111 -21.78 -20.93 -41.06
CA PRO A 111 -22.09 -21.76 -42.22
C PRO A 111 -22.84 -20.93 -43.28
N GLY A 112 -22.34 -20.98 -44.52
CA GLY A 112 -23.19 -21.10 -45.69
C GLY A 112 -23.71 -19.83 -46.38
N VAL A 113 -23.06 -19.48 -47.50
CA VAL A 113 -23.64 -19.32 -48.86
C VAL A 113 -24.86 -18.38 -49.05
N ARG A 114 -24.64 -17.33 -49.86
CA ARG A 114 -25.20 -17.23 -51.22
C ARG A 114 -24.24 -16.53 -52.16
#